data_AF-A0A956R3K8-F1
#
_entry.id   AF-A0A956R3K8-F1
#
_cell.length_a   1.000
_cell.length_b   1.000
_cell.length_c   1.000
_cell.angle_alpha   90.00
_cell.angle_beta   90.00
_cell.angle_gamma   90.00
#
_symmetry.space_group_name_H-M   'P 1'
#
loop_
_entity.id
_entity.type
_entity.pdbx_description
1 polymer ?
#
loop_
_entity_poly.entity_id
_entity_poly.type
_entity_poly.pdbx_seq_one_letter_code
_entity_poly.pdbx_strand_id
1 'polypeptide(L)'
;MLDDLQVPGPYPRRSGNLVTPWIDGVPFYQRLAAACRQARASIWAIVSFIEPGFHFPDGTPWWSLLAEAEARGVDVRVLFWRNPGFFKTDHVFLGDERERELLRGWGARWAARWDSSGEDPHHCHHQKAYVIDGLQAEPIAFVGGMVLSHATLAEPGHHHGYQKHDAFLELRGPAVADAEHNFVQRWNLARQDPAAPPWPDDERAGPL
;
A
#
# COMPACT_ATOMS: atom_id res chain seq x y z
N MET A 1 -23.21 11.79 32.25
CA MET A 1 -22.93 10.64 31.37
C MET A 1 -23.20 11.13 29.96
N LEU A 2 -22.14 11.49 29.24
CA LEU A 2 -22.23 11.83 27.82
C LEU A 2 -22.12 10.51 27.08
N ASP A 3 -23.23 10.05 26.51
CA ASP A 3 -23.21 8.97 25.55
C ASP A 3 -22.42 9.46 24.34
N ASP A 4 -21.22 8.89 24.14
CA ASP A 4 -20.41 9.06 22.95
C ASP A 4 -21.23 8.61 21.74
N LEU A 5 -21.81 9.57 21.03
CA LEU A 5 -22.38 9.38 19.69
C LEU A 5 -21.23 9.08 18.74
N GLN A 6 -20.77 7.82 18.77
CA GLN A 6 -19.83 7.30 17.82
C GLN A 6 -20.58 7.05 16.52
N VAL A 7 -20.34 7.90 15.54
CA VAL A 7 -20.69 7.58 14.15
C VAL A 7 -19.91 6.30 13.81
N PRO A 8 -20.58 5.17 13.55
CA PRO A 8 -19.87 3.95 13.19
C PRO A 8 -19.18 4.17 11.84
N GLY A 9 -17.90 3.79 11.76
CA GLY A 9 -17.22 3.67 10.48
C GLY A 9 -17.82 2.53 9.64
N PRO A 10 -17.42 2.40 8.36
CA PRO A 10 -17.96 1.36 7.47
C PRO A 10 -17.61 -0.07 7.94
N TYR A 11 -16.62 -0.23 8.81
CA TYR A 11 -16.26 -1.52 9.40
C TYR A 11 -16.69 -1.60 10.88
N PRO A 12 -17.18 -2.76 11.33
CA PRO A 12 -17.51 -2.97 12.73
C PRO A 12 -16.25 -2.93 13.61
N ARG A 13 -16.42 -2.59 14.89
CA ARG A 13 -15.34 -2.70 15.87
C ARG A 13 -14.95 -4.16 16.03
N ARG A 14 -13.64 -4.44 15.98
CA ARG A 14 -13.09 -5.78 16.17
C ARG A 14 -12.26 -5.85 17.45
N SER A 15 -12.52 -6.86 18.28
CA SER A 15 -11.71 -7.19 19.45
C SER A 15 -10.63 -8.23 19.11
N GLY A 16 -9.68 -8.44 20.02
CA GLY A 16 -8.63 -9.46 19.84
C GLY A 16 -7.53 -9.07 18.84
N ASN A 17 -7.39 -7.78 18.52
CA ASN A 17 -6.32 -7.29 17.66
C ASN A 17 -5.04 -7.03 18.47
N LEU A 18 -3.89 -7.30 17.85
CA LEU A 18 -2.61 -6.76 18.26
C LEU A 18 -2.26 -5.59 17.32
N VAL A 19 -1.99 -4.43 17.90
CA VAL A 19 -1.67 -3.19 17.17
C VAL A 19 -0.31 -2.70 17.62
N THR A 20 0.63 -2.58 16.68
CA THR A 20 1.99 -2.08 16.96
C THR A 20 2.22 -0.80 16.18
N PRO A 21 2.42 0.36 16.84
CA PRO A 21 2.78 1.59 16.15
C PRO A 21 4.26 1.57 15.73
N TRP A 22 4.50 2.00 14.51
CA TRP A 22 5.81 2.26 13.94
C TRP A 22 5.93 3.76 13.72
N ILE A 23 6.77 4.39 14.53
CA ILE A 23 7.01 5.82 14.50
C ILE A 23 8.25 6.08 13.65
N ASP A 24 8.14 7.06 12.75
CA ASP A 24 9.16 7.45 11.79
C ASP A 24 9.48 6.36 10.74
N GLY A 25 10.21 6.79 9.71
CA GLY A 25 10.47 6.01 8.50
C GLY A 25 11.28 4.77 8.71
N VAL A 26 12.52 4.94 9.18
CA VAL A 26 13.52 3.87 9.15
C VAL A 26 13.05 2.61 9.89
N PRO A 27 12.51 2.68 11.12
CA PRO A 27 11.99 1.50 11.80
C PRO A 27 10.83 0.83 11.04
N PHE A 28 9.90 1.63 10.51
CA PHE A 28 8.77 1.12 9.73
C PHE A 28 9.21 0.43 8.44
N TYR A 29 10.05 1.08 7.64
CA TYR A 29 10.48 0.56 6.35
C TYR A 29 11.37 -0.68 6.48
N GLN A 30 12.20 -0.77 7.54
CA GLN A 30 12.90 -2.02 7.87
C GLN A 30 11.91 -3.15 8.16
N ARG A 31 10.87 -2.88 8.97
CA ARG A 31 9.85 -3.86 9.29
C ARG A 31 9.04 -4.29 8.06
N LEU A 32 8.65 -3.35 7.21
CA LEU A 32 7.91 -3.61 5.97
C LEU A 32 8.75 -4.45 5.01
N ALA A 33 10.03 -4.09 4.81
CA ALA A 33 10.95 -4.88 3.98
C ALA A 33 11.08 -6.32 4.48
N ALA A 34 11.25 -6.49 5.80
CA ALA A 34 11.33 -7.81 6.42
C ALA A 34 10.04 -8.63 6.21
N ALA A 35 8.86 -8.00 6.34
CA ALA A 35 7.59 -8.66 6.04
C ALA A 35 7.51 -9.13 4.58
N CYS A 36 7.81 -8.25 3.62
CA CYS A 36 7.78 -8.59 2.20
C CYS A 36 8.77 -9.72 1.83
N ARG A 37 9.94 -9.76 2.47
CA ARG A 37 10.90 -10.86 2.28
C ARG A 37 10.39 -12.19 2.84
N GLN A 38 9.64 -12.15 3.92
CA GLN A 38 9.11 -13.35 4.60
C GLN A 38 7.75 -13.81 4.04
N ALA A 39 7.07 -12.96 3.26
CA ALA A 39 5.79 -13.27 2.63
C ALA A 39 5.85 -14.59 1.86
N ARG A 40 4.80 -15.40 2.02
CA ARG A 40 4.69 -16.76 1.46
C ARG A 40 3.57 -16.90 0.44
N ALA A 41 2.52 -16.09 0.56
CA ALA A 41 1.31 -16.22 -0.23
C ALA A 41 1.03 -14.95 -1.03
N SER A 42 1.07 -13.77 -0.40
CA SER A 42 0.69 -12.54 -1.10
C SER A 42 1.30 -11.26 -0.51
N ILE A 43 1.42 -10.25 -1.36
CA ILE A 43 1.74 -8.86 -1.00
C ILE A 43 0.80 -7.95 -1.77
N TRP A 44 -0.07 -7.23 -1.05
CA TRP A 44 -1.01 -6.28 -1.65
C TRP A 44 -0.74 -4.88 -1.13
N ALA A 45 -0.44 -3.94 -2.02
CA ALA A 45 -0.02 -2.60 -1.66
C ALA A 45 -0.95 -1.55 -2.26
N ILE A 46 -1.40 -0.59 -1.44
CA ILE A 46 -2.10 0.62 -1.86
C ILE A 46 -1.10 1.77 -1.79
N VAL A 47 -0.84 2.41 -2.92
CA VAL A 47 0.15 3.48 -3.06
C VAL A 47 -0.53 4.74 -3.58
N SER A 48 -0.45 5.82 -2.80
CA SER A 48 -0.91 7.15 -3.22
C SER A 48 0.21 7.93 -3.90
N PHE A 49 1.38 8.02 -3.28
CA PHE A 49 2.55 8.66 -3.88
C PHE A 49 3.78 7.77 -3.74
N ILE A 50 4.62 7.79 -4.77
CA ILE A 50 5.89 7.07 -4.82
C ILE A 50 6.94 7.87 -5.57
N GLU A 51 8.11 8.03 -4.98
CA GLU A 51 9.32 8.41 -5.68
C GLU A 51 9.84 7.19 -6.45
N PRO A 52 9.96 7.24 -7.81
CA PRO A 52 10.37 6.06 -8.57
C PRO A 52 11.75 5.52 -8.18
N GLY A 53 12.61 6.35 -7.59
CA GLY A 53 13.91 5.96 -7.06
C GLY A 53 13.90 5.54 -5.59
N PHE A 54 12.75 5.27 -4.96
CA PHE A 54 12.71 4.89 -3.55
C PHE A 54 13.43 3.56 -3.27
N HIS A 55 14.30 3.59 -2.25
CA HIS A 55 14.97 2.43 -1.69
C HIS A 55 14.63 2.28 -0.21
N PHE A 56 14.54 1.04 0.25
CA PHE A 56 14.48 0.72 1.66
C PHE A 56 15.78 1.12 2.38
N PRO A 57 15.79 1.20 3.73
CA PRO A 57 16.98 1.59 4.49
C PRO A 57 18.23 0.72 4.22
N ASP A 58 18.07 -0.52 3.76
CA ASP A 58 19.16 -1.42 3.38
C ASP A 58 19.62 -1.24 1.92
N GLY A 59 19.12 -0.23 1.22
CA GLY A 59 19.45 0.07 -0.17
C GLY A 59 18.71 -0.81 -1.19
N THR A 60 17.74 -1.64 -0.77
CA THR A 60 16.95 -2.43 -1.73
C THR A 60 15.92 -1.55 -2.43
N PRO A 61 15.85 -1.52 -3.77
CA PRO A 61 14.80 -0.80 -4.49
C PRO A 61 13.42 -1.41 -4.18
N TRP A 62 12.38 -0.58 -4.02
CA TRP A 62 11.00 -1.05 -3.81
C TRP A 62 10.55 -2.06 -4.89
N TRP A 63 10.84 -1.72 -6.14
CA TRP A 63 10.45 -2.52 -7.30
C TRP A 63 11.09 -3.90 -7.31
N SER A 64 12.39 -3.97 -7.00
CA SER A 64 13.15 -5.23 -6.93
C SER A 64 12.66 -6.12 -5.81
N LEU A 65 12.35 -5.56 -4.62
CA LEU A 65 11.82 -6.36 -3.51
C LEU A 65 10.51 -7.08 -3.88
N LEU A 66 9.62 -6.39 -4.61
CA LEU A 66 8.37 -6.98 -5.09
C LEU A 66 8.60 -8.01 -6.20
N ALA A 67 9.52 -7.73 -7.13
CA ALA A 67 9.87 -8.68 -8.20
C ALA A 67 10.50 -9.96 -7.63
N GLU A 68 11.34 -9.84 -6.60
CA GLU A 68 11.90 -10.99 -5.88
C GLU A 68 10.82 -11.82 -5.17
N ALA A 69 9.80 -11.18 -4.60
CA ALA A 69 8.68 -11.88 -4.00
C ALA A 69 7.84 -12.64 -5.04
N GLU A 70 7.49 -11.99 -6.15
CA GLU A 70 6.78 -12.63 -7.27
C GLU A 70 7.57 -13.81 -7.83
N ALA A 71 8.90 -13.69 -7.97
CA ALA A 71 9.76 -14.77 -8.44
C ALA A 71 9.78 -16.00 -7.50
N ARG A 72 9.43 -15.83 -6.22
CA ARG A 72 9.23 -16.93 -5.26
C ARG A 72 7.83 -17.54 -5.32
N GLY A 73 6.94 -17.02 -6.17
CA GLY A 73 5.55 -17.48 -6.30
C GLY A 73 4.54 -16.74 -5.42
N VAL A 74 4.92 -15.61 -4.81
CA VAL A 74 4.00 -14.75 -4.04
C VAL A 74 3.08 -13.99 -4.99
N ASP A 75 1.77 -13.95 -4.72
CA ASP A 75 0.82 -13.09 -5.45
C ASP A 75 1.03 -11.63 -5.05
N VAL A 76 1.71 -10.87 -5.91
CA VAL A 76 2.01 -9.46 -5.67
C VAL A 76 1.07 -8.57 -6.50
N ARG A 77 0.36 -7.67 -5.82
CA ARG A 77 -0.58 -6.72 -6.40
C ARG A 77 -0.34 -5.33 -5.87
N VAL A 78 -0.19 -4.34 -6.75
CA VAL A 78 0.01 -2.94 -6.36
C VAL A 78 -1.05 -2.08 -7.01
N LEU A 79 -1.82 -1.39 -6.17
CA LEU A 79 -2.84 -0.43 -6.56
C LEU A 79 -2.29 0.99 -6.41
N PHE A 80 -1.96 1.62 -7.53
CA PHE A 80 -1.55 3.03 -7.58
C PHE A 80 -2.77 3.92 -7.70
N TRP A 81 -2.81 5.01 -6.95
CA TRP A 81 -3.73 6.10 -7.30
C TRP A 81 -3.30 6.76 -8.61
N ARG A 82 -4.28 7.12 -9.43
CA ARG A 82 -4.10 7.80 -10.72
C ARG A 82 -4.99 9.04 -10.81
N ASN A 83 -4.40 10.15 -11.20
CA ASN A 83 -5.14 11.35 -11.61
C ASN A 83 -4.26 12.17 -12.56
N PRO A 84 -4.49 12.11 -13.88
CA PRO A 84 -3.70 12.86 -14.86
C PRO A 84 -3.84 14.38 -14.73
N GLY A 85 -4.94 14.87 -14.14
CA GLY A 85 -5.21 16.28 -13.91
C GLY A 85 -4.67 16.80 -12.57
N PHE A 86 -4.16 15.92 -11.70
CA PHE A 86 -3.59 16.34 -10.43
C PHE A 86 -2.31 17.15 -10.63
N PHE A 87 -2.06 18.09 -9.72
CA PHE A 87 -0.89 18.96 -9.69
C PHE A 87 0.40 18.26 -10.16
N LYS A 88 1.21 18.95 -10.98
CA LYS A 88 2.41 18.39 -11.60
C LYS A 88 3.45 17.99 -10.54
N THR A 89 3.61 16.69 -10.33
CA THR A 89 4.60 16.09 -9.43
C THR A 89 5.12 14.78 -10.02
N ASP A 90 6.40 14.48 -9.79
CA ASP A 90 7.02 13.22 -10.21
C ASP A 90 6.70 12.05 -9.26
N HIS A 91 5.90 12.30 -8.22
CA HIS A 91 5.54 11.31 -7.21
C HIS A 91 4.20 10.60 -7.47
N VAL A 92 3.51 10.91 -8.58
CA VAL A 92 2.28 10.22 -8.99
C VAL A 92 2.62 9.28 -10.14
N PHE A 93 2.35 7.99 -9.95
CA PHE A 93 2.58 6.95 -10.95
C PHE A 93 1.31 6.78 -11.79
N LEU A 94 1.25 7.44 -12.95
CA LEU A 94 0.07 7.53 -13.81
C LEU A 94 -0.21 6.30 -14.70
N GLY A 95 0.76 5.39 -14.82
CA GLY A 95 0.68 4.18 -15.64
C GLY A 95 0.84 4.45 -17.14
N ASP A 96 1.57 5.51 -17.50
CA ASP A 96 1.95 5.79 -18.88
C ASP A 96 3.01 4.79 -19.39
N GLU A 97 3.34 4.84 -20.70
CA GLU A 97 4.28 3.88 -21.28
C GLU A 97 5.67 3.96 -20.65
N ARG A 98 6.14 5.16 -20.28
CA ARG A 98 7.44 5.38 -19.63
C ARG A 98 7.50 4.68 -18.27
N GLU A 99 6.43 4.77 -17.50
CA GLU A 99 6.32 4.10 -16.20
C GLU A 99 6.16 2.59 -16.33
N ARG A 100 5.46 2.11 -17.36
CA ARG A 100 5.41 0.68 -17.68
C ARG A 100 6.77 0.15 -18.12
N GLU A 101 7.54 0.93 -18.90
CA GLU A 101 8.94 0.62 -19.23
C GLU A 101 9.81 0.56 -17.97
N LEU A 102 9.64 1.49 -17.03
CA LEU A 102 10.32 1.46 -15.74
C LEU A 102 10.03 0.16 -14.99
N LEU A 103 8.76 -0.25 -14.88
CA LEU A 103 8.39 -1.53 -14.26
C LEU A 103 9.07 -2.72 -14.96
N ARG A 104 9.05 -2.76 -16.30
CA ARG A 104 9.75 -3.80 -17.07
C ARG A 104 11.25 -3.81 -16.83
N GLY A 105 11.88 -2.64 -16.72
CA GLY A 105 13.30 -2.48 -16.40
C GLY A 105 13.70 -3.05 -15.04
N TRP A 106 12.79 -3.01 -14.07
CA TRP A 106 12.97 -3.64 -12.76
C TRP A 106 12.61 -5.14 -12.72
N GLY A 107 12.22 -5.73 -13.85
CA GLY A 107 11.78 -7.13 -13.91
C GLY A 107 10.42 -7.37 -13.23
N ALA A 108 9.62 -6.32 -13.04
CA ALA A 108 8.30 -6.43 -12.44
C ALA A 108 7.34 -7.22 -13.35
N ARG A 109 7.00 -8.44 -12.93
CA ARG A 109 5.92 -9.26 -13.52
C ARG A 109 4.66 -9.30 -12.67
N TRP A 110 4.71 -8.70 -11.49
CA TRP A 110 3.59 -8.59 -10.57
C TRP A 110 2.48 -7.67 -11.11
N ALA A 111 1.27 -7.81 -10.57
CA ALA A 111 0.11 -7.11 -11.10
C ALA A 111 0.06 -5.65 -10.60
N ALA A 112 0.13 -4.69 -11.52
CA ALA A 112 -0.10 -3.27 -11.25
C ALA A 112 -1.50 -2.86 -11.72
N ARG A 113 -2.23 -2.09 -10.92
CA ARG A 113 -3.50 -1.47 -11.33
C ARG A 113 -3.53 -0.01 -10.90
N TRP A 114 -4.25 0.81 -11.67
CA TRP A 114 -4.38 2.25 -11.45
C TRP A 114 -5.82 2.61 -11.09
N ASP A 115 -6.01 3.06 -9.86
CA ASP A 115 -7.28 3.51 -9.33
C ASP A 115 -7.47 5.00 -9.59
N SER A 116 -8.30 5.30 -10.60
CA SER A 116 -8.49 6.65 -11.13
C SER A 116 -9.52 7.42 -10.32
N SER A 117 -9.15 8.61 -9.83
CA SER A 117 -10.11 9.52 -9.20
C SER A 117 -10.90 10.39 -10.18
N GLY A 118 -10.86 10.07 -11.47
CA GLY A 118 -11.58 10.80 -12.52
C GLY A 118 -10.92 12.13 -12.87
N GLU A 119 -11.75 13.11 -13.25
CA GLU A 119 -11.33 14.38 -13.84
C GLU A 119 -11.17 15.54 -12.84
N ASP A 120 -11.52 15.35 -11.56
CA ASP A 120 -11.33 16.40 -10.55
C ASP A 120 -9.84 16.55 -10.23
N PRO A 121 -9.18 17.66 -10.61
CA PRO A 121 -7.74 17.84 -10.40
C PRO A 121 -7.37 18.04 -8.93
N HIS A 122 -8.36 18.24 -8.04
CA HIS A 122 -8.15 18.41 -6.61
C HIS A 122 -8.37 17.12 -5.80
N HIS A 123 -8.90 16.07 -6.41
CA HIS A 123 -9.15 14.81 -5.72
C HIS A 123 -7.89 13.93 -5.66
N CYS A 124 -7.64 13.31 -4.51
CA CYS A 124 -6.60 12.31 -4.31
C CYS A 124 -7.11 11.09 -3.54
N HIS A 125 -6.83 9.87 -4.03
CA HIS A 125 -6.92 8.68 -3.18
C HIS A 125 -5.66 8.60 -2.32
N HIS A 126 -5.75 9.10 -1.08
CA HIS A 126 -4.59 9.32 -0.23
C HIS A 126 -4.21 8.16 0.71
N GLN A 127 -4.77 6.97 0.48
CA GLN A 127 -4.47 5.79 1.30
C GLN A 127 -3.03 5.29 1.09
N LYS A 128 -2.44 4.75 2.15
CA LYS A 128 -1.22 3.95 2.10
C LYS A 128 -1.45 2.73 2.98
N ALA A 129 -1.41 1.56 2.38
CA ALA A 129 -1.63 0.32 3.11
C ALA A 129 -0.87 -0.83 2.47
N TYR A 130 -0.47 -1.80 3.27
CA TYR A 130 0.21 -3.01 2.81
C TYR A 130 -0.39 -4.21 3.55
N VAL A 131 -0.93 -5.19 2.81
CA VAL A 131 -1.40 -6.45 3.36
C VAL A 131 -0.44 -7.54 2.93
N ILE A 132 0.07 -8.32 3.89
CA ILE A 132 1.03 -9.39 3.65
C ILE A 132 0.40 -10.70 4.09
N ASP A 133 0.52 -11.72 3.22
CA ASP A 133 -0.09 -13.03 3.39
C ASP A 133 -1.59 -12.94 3.65
N GLY A 134 -2.27 -12.05 2.90
CA GLY A 134 -3.71 -11.89 2.96
C GLY A 134 -4.45 -13.22 2.75
N LEU A 135 -5.58 -13.37 3.45
CA LEU A 135 -6.44 -14.57 3.50
C LEU A 135 -5.78 -15.80 4.11
N GLN A 136 -4.54 -15.70 4.59
CA GLN A 136 -3.90 -16.79 5.32
C GLN A 136 -4.35 -16.80 6.79
N ALA A 137 -3.85 -17.75 7.58
CA ALA A 137 -4.20 -17.88 8.99
C ALA A 137 -3.65 -16.73 9.86
N GLU A 138 -2.48 -16.19 9.50
CA GLU A 138 -1.78 -15.13 10.24
C GLU A 138 -1.40 -13.95 9.33
N PRO A 139 -2.37 -13.29 8.68
CA PRO A 139 -2.09 -12.16 7.81
C PRO A 139 -1.68 -10.95 8.66
N ILE A 140 -0.93 -10.04 8.05
CA ILE A 140 -0.60 -8.74 8.67
C ILE A 140 -1.02 -7.61 7.74
N ALA A 141 -1.46 -6.50 8.32
CA ALA A 141 -1.72 -5.27 7.59
C ALA A 141 -0.93 -4.11 8.19
N PHE A 142 -0.41 -3.24 7.33
CA PHE A 142 0.18 -1.96 7.69
C PHE A 142 -0.71 -0.85 7.15
N VAL A 143 -1.12 0.10 7.98
CA VAL A 143 -1.93 1.26 7.57
C VAL A 143 -1.35 2.53 8.22
N GLY A 144 -1.15 3.60 7.44
CA GLY A 144 -0.50 4.81 7.96
C GLY A 144 -0.34 5.94 6.95
N GLY A 145 0.51 6.91 7.31
CA GLY A 145 0.67 8.18 6.57
C GLY A 145 1.86 8.25 5.61
N MET A 146 2.91 7.46 5.84
CA MET A 146 4.15 7.54 5.08
C MET A 146 4.01 7.10 3.61
N VAL A 147 4.33 8.01 2.69
CA VAL A 147 4.48 7.74 1.24
C VAL A 147 5.84 7.12 0.95
N LEU A 148 6.02 6.42 -0.17
CA LEU A 148 7.32 5.86 -0.55
C LEU A 148 8.24 6.96 -1.11
N SER A 149 8.93 7.71 -0.24
CA SER A 149 9.86 8.79 -0.60
C SER A 149 11.04 8.87 0.35
N HIS A 150 12.18 9.40 -0.11
CA HIS A 150 13.33 9.64 0.77
C HIS A 150 13.02 10.61 1.92
N ALA A 151 12.05 11.53 1.76
CA ALA A 151 11.67 12.47 2.81
C ALA A 151 10.98 11.79 4.01
N THR A 152 10.35 10.63 3.81
CA THR A 152 9.73 9.83 4.87
C THR A 152 10.67 8.78 5.44
N LEU A 153 11.91 8.63 4.93
CA LEU A 153 12.98 7.83 5.56
C LEU A 153 13.61 8.57 6.75
N ALA A 154 12.77 9.03 7.68
CA ALA A 154 13.20 9.68 8.90
C ALA A 154 13.74 8.66 9.91
N GLU A 155 14.87 8.97 10.53
CA GLU A 155 15.29 8.29 11.76
C GLU A 155 14.66 8.97 12.98
N PRO A 156 14.39 8.21 14.06
CA PRO A 156 14.00 8.81 15.33
C PRO A 156 14.96 9.94 15.73
N GLY A 157 14.41 11.09 16.11
CA GLY A 157 15.19 12.27 16.47
C GLY A 157 15.47 13.25 15.33
N HIS A 158 15.15 12.91 14.07
CA HIS A 158 15.09 13.84 12.93
C HIS A 158 16.36 14.68 12.73
N HIS A 159 17.52 14.02 12.66
CA HIS A 159 18.83 14.68 12.59
C HIS A 159 19.08 15.47 11.29
N HIS A 160 18.21 15.35 10.28
CA HIS A 160 18.32 16.06 9.02
C HIS A 160 17.06 16.90 8.72
N GLY A 161 17.24 18.14 8.26
CA GLY A 161 16.17 19.14 8.12
C GLY A 161 15.09 18.88 7.07
N TYR A 162 15.16 17.77 6.32
CA TYR A 162 14.16 17.38 5.31
C TYR A 162 13.38 16.10 5.69
N GLN A 163 13.67 15.52 6.85
CA GLN A 163 12.99 14.32 7.35
C GLN A 163 11.58 14.67 7.86
N LYS A 164 10.61 13.83 7.51
CA LYS A 164 9.21 13.97 7.93
C LYS A 164 8.86 12.98 9.03
N HIS A 165 8.32 13.50 10.13
CA HIS A 165 7.70 12.70 11.18
C HIS A 165 6.35 12.16 10.71
N ASP A 166 6.10 10.87 10.93
CA ASP A 166 4.84 10.21 10.60
C ASP A 166 4.75 8.84 11.30
N ALA A 167 3.65 8.12 11.11
CA ALA A 167 3.42 6.82 11.71
C ALA A 167 2.69 5.83 10.80
N PHE A 168 2.93 4.55 11.06
CA PHE A 168 2.15 3.42 10.56
C PHE A 168 1.72 2.54 11.73
N LEU A 169 0.60 1.85 11.57
CA LEU A 169 0.18 0.79 12.48
C LEU A 169 0.37 -0.56 11.78
N GLU A 170 1.06 -1.49 12.43
CA GLU A 170 1.01 -2.92 12.11
C GLU A 170 -0.17 -3.54 12.87
N LEU A 171 -1.04 -4.22 12.13
CA LEU A 171 -2.24 -4.88 12.61
C LEU A 171 -2.09 -6.39 12.44
N ARG A 172 -2.43 -7.11 13.51
CA ARG A 172 -2.61 -8.57 13.53
C ARG A 172 -3.94 -8.88 14.21
N GLY A 173 -4.60 -9.93 13.75
CA GLY A 173 -5.90 -10.35 14.26
C GLY A 173 -7.06 -9.88 13.37
N PRO A 174 -8.31 -9.91 13.89
CA PRO A 174 -9.50 -9.80 13.05
C PRO A 174 -9.62 -8.54 12.19
N ALA A 175 -9.01 -7.41 12.57
CA ALA A 175 -9.01 -6.14 11.81
C ALA A 175 -8.25 -6.22 10.48
N VAL A 176 -7.38 -7.21 10.30
CA VAL A 176 -6.70 -7.39 9.01
C VAL A 176 -7.70 -7.70 7.89
N ALA A 177 -8.80 -8.38 8.20
CA ALA A 177 -9.87 -8.66 7.23
C ALA A 177 -10.51 -7.38 6.65
N ASP A 178 -10.55 -6.28 7.40
CA ASP A 178 -11.08 -5.01 6.91
C ASP A 178 -10.11 -4.33 5.93
N ALA A 179 -8.81 -4.44 6.19
CA ALA A 179 -7.77 -3.98 5.27
C ALA A 179 -7.74 -4.82 3.98
N GLU A 180 -7.91 -6.14 4.09
CA GLU A 180 -8.09 -7.04 2.95
C GLU A 180 -9.32 -6.65 2.12
N HIS A 181 -10.48 -6.49 2.77
CA HIS A 181 -11.72 -6.08 2.11
C HIS A 181 -11.55 -4.74 1.38
N ASN A 182 -10.96 -3.74 2.05
CA ASN A 182 -10.67 -2.45 1.43
C ASN A 182 -9.80 -2.58 0.18
N PHE A 183 -8.73 -3.40 0.23
CA PHE A 183 -7.88 -3.64 -0.92
C PHE A 183 -8.66 -4.31 -2.07
N VAL A 184 -9.37 -5.40 -1.79
CA VAL A 184 -10.11 -6.18 -2.80
C VAL A 184 -11.18 -5.33 -3.47
N GLN A 185 -11.93 -4.56 -2.69
CA GLN A 185 -12.96 -3.68 -3.21
C GLN A 185 -12.35 -2.63 -4.14
N ARG A 186 -11.31 -1.91 -3.71
CA ARG A 186 -10.66 -0.89 -4.57
C ARG A 186 -10.00 -1.51 -5.80
N TRP A 187 -9.32 -2.65 -5.63
CA TRP A 187 -8.77 -3.40 -6.75
C TRP A 187 -9.86 -3.69 -7.77
N ASN A 188 -11.01 -4.20 -7.36
CA ASN A 188 -12.11 -4.55 -8.25
C ASN A 188 -12.79 -3.34 -8.91
N LEU A 189 -12.91 -2.22 -8.21
CA LEU A 189 -13.49 -1.00 -8.78
C LEU A 189 -12.55 -0.31 -9.76
N ALA A 190 -11.23 -0.45 -9.60
CA ALA A 190 -10.22 0.11 -10.50
C ALA A 190 -10.06 -0.63 -11.85
N ARG A 191 -11.01 -1.50 -12.25
CA ARG A 191 -10.98 -2.33 -13.48
C ARG A 191 -10.98 -1.58 -14.82
N GLN A 192 -10.83 -0.26 -14.81
CA GLN A 192 -10.76 0.55 -16.03
C GLN A 192 -9.43 0.37 -16.81
N ASP A 193 -8.41 -0.26 -16.22
CA ASP A 193 -7.19 -0.70 -16.90
C ASP A 193 -7.22 -2.23 -17.16
N PRO A 194 -7.26 -2.68 -18.44
CA PRO A 194 -7.37 -4.09 -18.79
C PRO A 194 -6.08 -4.92 -18.54
N ALA A 195 -4.96 -4.29 -18.16
CA ALA A 195 -3.67 -4.99 -18.03
C ALA A 195 -3.55 -5.89 -16.79
N ALA A 196 -4.37 -5.66 -15.75
CA ALA A 196 -4.33 -6.45 -14.52
C ALA A 196 -5.48 -7.46 -14.43
N PRO A 197 -5.24 -8.69 -13.95
CA PRO A 197 -6.29 -9.68 -13.79
C PRO A 197 -7.36 -9.22 -12.75
N PRO A 198 -8.60 -9.70 -12.89
CA PRO A 198 -9.61 -9.59 -11.83
C PRO A 198 -9.07 -10.03 -10.46
N TRP A 199 -9.79 -9.68 -9.39
CA TRP A 199 -9.70 -10.54 -8.21
C TRP A 199 -10.21 -11.94 -8.59
N PRO A 200 -9.61 -13.04 -8.11
CA PRO A 200 -10.07 -14.39 -8.46
C PRO A 200 -11.53 -14.68 -8.07
N ASP A 201 -12.08 -13.91 -7.12
CA ASP A 201 -13.44 -14.07 -6.57
C ASP A 201 -14.15 -12.70 -6.49
N ASP A 202 -15.00 -12.40 -7.47
CA ASP A 202 -15.67 -11.09 -7.57
C ASP A 202 -16.65 -10.83 -6.41
N GLU A 203 -17.23 -11.86 -5.78
CA GLU A 203 -18.16 -11.71 -4.66
C GLU A 203 -17.46 -11.18 -3.41
N ARG A 204 -16.15 -11.43 -3.27
CA ARG A 204 -15.35 -11.02 -2.11
C ARG A 204 -15.15 -9.52 -1.97
N ALA A 205 -15.38 -8.75 -3.05
CA ALA A 205 -15.39 -7.30 -2.94
C ALA A 205 -16.55 -6.76 -2.12
N GLY A 206 -17.68 -7.50 -2.04
CA GLY A 206 -18.86 -7.20 -1.24
C GLY A 206 -19.44 -5.77 -1.38
N PRO A 207 -20.62 -5.49 -0.83
CA PRO A 207 -20.95 -4.13 -0.42
C PRO A 207 -20.13 -3.75 0.83
N LEU A 208 -19.95 -2.44 1.08
CA LEU A 208 -19.55 -1.94 2.41
C LEU A 208 -20.67 -2.16 3.42
#